data_AF-A0A959T5X2-F1
#
_entry.id   AF-A0A959T5X2-F1
#
_cell.length_a   1.000
_cell.length_b   1.000
_cell.length_c   1.000
_cell.angle_alpha   90.00
_cell.angle_beta   90.00
_cell.angle_gamma   90.00
#
_symmetry.space_group_name_H-M   'P 1'
#
loop_
_entity.id
_entity.type
_entity.pdbx_description
1 polymer ?
#
loop_
_entity_poly.entity_id
_entity_poly.type
_entity_poly.pdbx_seq_one_letter_code
_entity_poly.pdbx_strand_id
1 'polypeptide(L)'
;MTGTIDMDLALRGDAEDDMDFALKGVIGTSGFGMLDPDSVKILGLERFDLVIDTADVKAELYRVRRMVLDEPYVFAELYDSTDNFTRLLVETDSAGYTEAEEELGYDPENPFSIL
;
A
#
# COMPACT_ATOMS: atom_id res chain seq x y z
N MET A 1 10.35 0.73 -7.59
CA MET A 1 9.08 -0.01 -7.83
C MET A 1 8.68 0.20 -9.28
N THR A 2 8.17 -0.84 -9.95
CA THR A 2 7.69 -0.78 -11.34
C THR A 2 6.35 -1.49 -11.46
N GLY A 3 5.55 -1.10 -12.47
CA GLY A 3 4.30 -1.77 -12.82
C GLY A 3 3.20 -0.77 -13.21
N THR A 4 2.09 -1.29 -13.73
CA THR A 4 0.87 -0.51 -13.98
C THR A 4 -0.25 -1.03 -13.11
N ILE A 5 -0.97 -0.09 -12.48
CA ILE A 5 -2.17 -0.35 -11.69
C ILE A 5 -3.35 0.22 -12.47
N ASP A 6 -4.37 -0.60 -12.66
CA ASP A 6 -5.67 -0.21 -13.21
C ASP A 6 -6.73 -0.49 -12.14
N MET A 7 -7.54 0.52 -11.82
CA MET A 7 -8.55 0.43 -10.76
C MET A 7 -9.82 1.12 -11.21
N ASP A 8 -10.92 0.37 -11.23
CA ASP A 8 -12.28 0.89 -11.34
C ASP A 8 -13.04 0.45 -10.09
N LEU A 9 -13.27 1.40 -9.18
CA LEU A 9 -13.76 1.14 -7.84
C LEU A 9 -14.90 2.08 -7.48
N ALA A 10 -16.03 1.50 -7.10
CA ALA A 10 -17.13 2.18 -6.45
C ALA A 10 -17.07 1.91 -4.94
N LEU A 11 -16.94 3.00 -4.17
CA LEU A 11 -17.03 3.00 -2.72
C LEU A 11 -18.29 3.77 -2.30
N ARG A 12 -19.06 3.19 -1.38
CA ARG A 12 -20.18 3.85 -0.71
C ARG A 12 -19.99 3.65 0.79
N GLY A 13 -20.24 4.67 1.59
CA GLY A 13 -20.21 4.51 3.03
C GLY A 13 -20.56 5.78 3.80
N ASP A 14 -20.47 5.67 5.11
CA ASP A 14 -20.60 6.77 6.07
C ASP A 14 -19.25 6.99 6.77
N ALA A 15 -18.80 8.24 6.84
CA ALA A 15 -17.53 8.58 7.49
C ALA A 15 -17.62 8.58 9.03
N GLU A 16 -18.84 8.57 9.58
CA GLU A 16 -19.08 8.52 11.03
C GLU A 16 -19.30 7.08 11.54
N ASP A 17 -19.43 6.09 10.64
CA ASP A 17 -19.58 4.67 10.96
C ASP A 17 -18.57 3.84 10.15
N ASP A 18 -17.45 3.49 10.80
CA ASP A 18 -16.35 2.71 10.21
C ASP A 18 -16.79 1.35 9.63
N MET A 19 -17.95 0.83 10.05
CA MET A 19 -18.49 -0.43 9.54
C MET A 19 -19.41 -0.23 8.32
N ASP A 20 -19.88 0.98 8.07
CA ASP A 20 -20.72 1.34 6.93
C ASP A 20 -19.85 1.66 5.71
N PHE A 21 -19.19 0.64 5.17
CA PHE A 21 -18.56 0.73 3.87
C PHE A 21 -18.93 -0.44 2.98
N ALA A 22 -19.20 -0.12 1.72
CA ALA A 22 -19.53 -1.04 0.66
C ALA A 22 -18.63 -0.78 -0.57
N LEU A 23 -18.03 -1.85 -1.08
CA LEU A 23 -17.05 -1.84 -2.14
C LEU A 23 -17.50 -2.72 -3.31
N LYS A 24 -17.34 -2.21 -4.52
CA LYS A 24 -17.50 -2.98 -5.77
C LYS A 24 -16.48 -2.47 -6.78
N GLY A 25 -15.87 -3.37 -7.54
CA GLY A 25 -14.94 -2.92 -8.56
C GLY A 25 -14.00 -3.99 -9.08
N VAL A 26 -13.08 -3.54 -9.91
CA VAL A 26 -12.00 -4.33 -10.48
C VAL A 26 -10.68 -3.65 -10.14
N ILE A 27 -9.74 -4.47 -9.65
CA ILE A 27 -8.36 -4.05 -9.40
C ILE A 27 -7.47 -4.95 -10.25
N GLY A 28 -6.69 -4.34 -11.12
CA GLY A 28 -5.73 -4.99 -11.98
C GLY A 28 -4.33 -4.46 -11.73
N THR A 29 -3.35 -5.35 -11.76
CA THR A 29 -1.94 -4.97 -11.74
C THR A 29 -1.21 -5.76 -12.81
N SER A 30 -0.28 -5.13 -13.52
CA SER A 30 0.58 -5.80 -14.50
C SER A 30 2.04 -5.40 -14.35
N GLY A 31 2.94 -6.38 -14.51
CA GLY A 31 4.39 -6.17 -14.44
C GLY A 31 4.86 -5.58 -13.11
N PHE A 32 4.21 -5.94 -12.00
CA PHE A 32 4.57 -5.44 -10.69
C PHE A 32 5.93 -6.00 -10.26
N GLY A 33 6.81 -5.12 -9.80
CA GLY A 33 8.15 -5.47 -9.35
C GLY A 33 8.67 -4.54 -8.27
N MET A 34 9.28 -5.12 -7.25
CA MET A 34 10.02 -4.41 -6.22
C MET A 34 11.44 -4.94 -6.14
N LEU A 35 12.38 -4.00 -6.07
CA LEU A 35 13.79 -4.26 -5.88
C LEU A 35 14.18 -3.78 -4.47
N ASP A 36 15.12 -4.46 -3.85
CA ASP A 36 15.79 -3.95 -2.65
C ASP A 36 16.80 -2.83 -3.01
N PRO A 37 17.44 -2.18 -2.00
CA PRO A 37 18.47 -1.18 -2.24
C PRO A 37 19.68 -1.69 -3.05
N ASP A 38 19.92 -3.01 -3.03
CA ASP A 38 21.00 -3.68 -3.76
C ASP A 38 20.57 -4.13 -5.18
N SER A 39 19.40 -3.66 -5.65
CA SER A 39 18.80 -3.97 -6.96
C SER A 39 18.41 -5.44 -7.17
N VAL A 40 18.29 -6.22 -6.09
CA VAL A 40 17.78 -7.59 -6.13
C VAL A 40 16.26 -7.57 -6.17
N LYS A 41 15.65 -8.35 -7.06
CA LYS A 41 14.19 -8.52 -7.10
C LYS A 41 13.74 -9.27 -5.86
N ILE A 42 12.87 -8.65 -5.06
CA ILE A 42 12.36 -9.19 -3.79
C ILE A 42 10.87 -9.49 -3.82
N LEU A 43 10.10 -8.75 -4.63
CA LEU A 43 8.71 -9.07 -4.95
C LEU A 43 8.48 -8.91 -6.45
N GLY A 44 7.62 -9.76 -7.00
CA GLY A 44 7.17 -9.64 -8.37
C GLY A 44 5.83 -10.30 -8.60
N LEU A 45 5.10 -9.76 -9.56
CA LEU A 45 3.87 -10.35 -10.03
C LEU A 45 3.62 -9.90 -11.46
N GLU A 46 3.46 -10.85 -12.37
CA GLU A 46 3.19 -10.51 -13.77
C GLU A 46 1.76 -9.97 -13.93
N ARG A 47 0.79 -10.62 -13.27
CA ARG A 47 -0.60 -10.18 -13.28
C ARG A 47 -1.32 -10.40 -11.95
N PHE A 48 -2.02 -9.37 -11.51
CA PHE A 48 -3.08 -9.42 -10.50
C PHE A 48 -4.42 -9.05 -11.15
N ASP A 49 -5.49 -9.75 -10.82
CA ASP A 49 -6.85 -9.42 -11.26
C ASP A 49 -7.83 -9.80 -10.14
N LEU A 50 -8.43 -8.80 -9.52
CA LEU A 50 -9.41 -8.95 -8.46
C LEU A 50 -10.72 -8.31 -8.90
N VAL A 51 -11.78 -9.11 -8.97
CA VAL A 51 -13.15 -8.65 -9.28
C VAL A 51 -14.03 -8.84 -8.06
N ILE A 52 -14.45 -7.72 -7.49
CA ILE A 52 -15.32 -7.65 -6.32
C ILE A 52 -16.71 -7.26 -6.81
N ASP A 53 -17.69 -8.14 -6.62
CA ASP A 53 -19.09 -7.82 -6.97
C ASP A 53 -19.75 -7.01 -5.87
N THR A 54 -19.53 -7.41 -4.62
CA THR A 54 -20.02 -6.71 -3.43
C THR A 54 -19.16 -7.12 -2.24
N ALA A 55 -18.66 -6.14 -1.49
CA ALA A 55 -18.23 -6.34 -0.11
C ALA A 55 -18.93 -5.26 0.72
N ASP A 56 -19.91 -5.64 1.53
CA ASP A 56 -20.65 -4.76 2.44
C ASP A 56 -20.45 -5.31 3.85
N VAL A 57 -19.71 -4.57 4.67
CA VAL A 57 -19.26 -5.05 5.98
C VAL A 57 -20.40 -5.10 6.97
N LYS A 58 -21.23 -4.05 7.00
CA LYS A 58 -22.39 -3.94 7.88
C LYS A 58 -23.45 -5.00 7.60
N ALA A 59 -23.63 -5.36 6.34
CA ALA A 59 -24.54 -6.43 5.92
C ALA A 59 -23.89 -7.83 5.94
N GLU A 60 -22.61 -7.94 6.31
CA GLU A 60 -21.80 -9.16 6.28
C GLU A 60 -21.81 -9.86 4.90
N LEU A 61 -21.95 -9.09 3.82
CA LEU A 61 -22.11 -9.60 2.47
C LEU A 61 -20.80 -9.48 1.69
N TYR A 62 -20.13 -10.61 1.49
CA TYR A 62 -18.86 -10.67 0.76
C TYR A 62 -18.96 -11.59 -0.45
N ARG A 63 -18.82 -11.00 -1.64
CA ARG A 63 -18.86 -11.71 -2.91
C ARG A 63 -17.71 -11.28 -3.81
N VAL A 64 -16.64 -12.06 -3.70
CA VAL A 64 -15.51 -12.03 -4.64
C VAL A 64 -15.84 -12.98 -5.79
N ARG A 65 -15.81 -12.47 -7.03
CA ARG A 65 -16.09 -13.28 -8.22
C ARG A 65 -14.84 -13.94 -8.77
N ARG A 66 -13.74 -13.19 -8.76
CA ARG A 66 -12.50 -13.64 -9.37
C ARG A 66 -11.33 -13.05 -8.60
N MET A 67 -10.37 -13.91 -8.34
CA MET A 67 -9.03 -13.54 -7.93
C MET A 67 -8.08 -14.36 -8.80
N VAL A 68 -7.23 -13.67 -9.56
CA VAL A 68 -6.15 -14.30 -10.31
C VAL A 68 -4.85 -13.66 -9.88
N LEU A 69 -3.89 -14.53 -9.57
CA LEU A 69 -2.53 -14.20 -9.22
C LEU A 69 -1.65 -15.02 -10.15
N ASP A 70 -0.88 -14.35 -11.00
CA ASP A 70 -0.05 -15.00 -12.01
C ASP A 70 1.43 -14.66 -11.82
N GLU A 71 2.24 -15.70 -11.82
CA GLU A 71 3.68 -15.65 -11.53
C GLU A 71 4.03 -14.85 -10.26
N PRO A 72 3.43 -15.16 -9.09
CA PRO A 72 3.86 -14.53 -7.85
C PRO A 72 5.30 -14.92 -7.53
N TYR A 73 6.11 -13.92 -7.26
CA TYR A 73 7.51 -14.08 -6.88
C TYR A 73 7.77 -13.35 -5.57
N VAL A 74 8.39 -14.06 -4.63
CA VAL A 74 8.85 -13.52 -3.35
C VAL A 74 10.24 -14.09 -3.09
N PHE A 75 11.19 -13.23 -2.76
CA PHE A 75 12.52 -13.62 -2.32
C PHE A 75 12.79 -13.04 -0.94
N ALA A 76 12.98 -13.92 0.03
CA ALA A 76 13.31 -13.57 1.40
C ALA A 76 14.73 -14.03 1.69
N GLU A 77 15.57 -13.10 2.11
CA GLU A 77 16.95 -13.35 2.52
C GLU A 77 17.15 -12.84 3.95
N LEU A 78 17.71 -13.71 4.79
CA LEU A 78 18.01 -13.41 6.19
C LEU A 78 19.50 -13.10 6.33
N TYR A 79 19.81 -11.98 6.97
CA TYR A 79 21.15 -11.58 7.38
C TYR A 79 21.30 -11.72 8.90
N ASP A 80 22.51 -11.53 9.43
CA ASP A 80 22.80 -11.73 10.85
C ASP A 80 21.95 -10.84 11.79
N SER A 81 21.53 -9.66 11.34
CA SER A 81 20.79 -8.67 12.15
C SER A 81 19.50 -8.14 11.53
N THR A 82 19.18 -8.51 10.30
CA THR A 82 18.03 -7.98 9.53
C THR A 82 17.66 -8.92 8.38
N ASP A 83 16.68 -8.53 7.57
CA ASP A 83 16.28 -9.21 6.35
C ASP A 83 16.04 -8.20 5.23
N ASN A 84 15.97 -8.68 4.00
CA ASN A 84 15.80 -7.83 2.83
C ASN A 84 14.46 -7.07 2.78
N PHE A 85 13.42 -7.48 3.51
CA PHE A 85 12.17 -6.74 3.67
C PHE A 85 12.28 -5.65 4.73
N THR A 86 12.87 -5.97 5.88
CA THR A 86 13.10 -5.01 6.98
C THR A 86 14.00 -3.87 6.52
N ARG A 87 14.98 -4.14 5.65
CA ARG A 87 15.83 -3.11 5.01
C ARG A 87 15.07 -2.11 4.12
N LEU A 88 13.83 -2.41 3.71
CA LEU A 88 12.97 -1.46 2.97
C LEU A 88 12.23 -0.49 3.88
N LEU A 89 12.09 -0.85 5.15
CA LEU A 89 11.51 0.03 6.14
C LEU A 89 12.58 1.08 6.42
N VAL A 90 12.42 2.27 5.84
CA VAL A 90 13.22 3.43 6.22
C VAL A 90 12.95 3.65 7.71
N GLU A 91 13.97 3.50 8.56
CA GLU A 91 13.93 4.11 9.88
C GLU A 91 13.64 5.59 9.64
N THR A 92 12.39 5.97 9.85
CA THR A 92 12.04 7.37 9.91
C THR A 92 12.68 7.84 11.19
N ASP A 93 13.91 8.31 11.11
CA ASP A 93 14.47 9.19 12.11
C ASP A 93 13.49 10.36 12.21
N SER A 94 12.53 10.24 13.12
CA SER A 94 11.70 11.31 13.63
C SER A 94 12.54 12.36 14.39
N ALA A 95 13.86 12.38 14.17
CA ALA A 95 14.84 13.27 14.77
C ALA A 95 15.16 14.49 13.90
N GLY A 96 14.53 14.64 12.73
CA GLY A 96 14.70 15.81 11.85
C GLY A 96 13.70 16.95 12.07
N TYR A 97 12.55 16.69 12.71
CA TYR A 97 11.44 17.65 12.75
C TYR A 97 11.57 18.72 13.85
N THR A 98 12.39 18.47 14.88
CA THR A 98 12.42 19.33 16.08
C THR A 98 13.10 20.68 15.87
N GLU A 99 14.16 20.78 15.06
CA GLU A 99 14.90 22.06 14.96
C GLU A 99 14.12 23.12 14.15
N ALA A 100 13.47 22.74 13.05
CA ALA A 100 12.72 23.68 12.21
C ALA A 100 11.36 24.07 12.83
N GLU A 101 10.64 23.13 13.46
CA GLU A 101 9.39 23.44 14.17
C GLU A 101 9.62 24.31 15.43
N GLU A 102 10.73 24.12 16.16
CA GLU A 102 11.07 24.98 17.30
C GLU A 102 11.40 26.43 16.89
N GLU A 103 12.02 26.64 15.72
CA GLU A 103 12.38 27.98 15.24
C GLU A 103 11.22 28.69 14.51
N LEU A 104 10.43 27.97 13.72
CA LEU A 104 9.41 28.55 12.84
C LEU A 104 7.98 28.38 13.35
N GLY A 105 7.73 27.47 14.29
CA GLY A 105 6.39 27.13 14.77
C GLY A 105 5.52 26.36 13.77
N TYR A 106 6.09 25.98 12.62
CA TYR A 106 5.47 25.15 11.59
C TYR A 106 6.54 24.37 10.84
N ASP A 107 6.18 23.20 10.31
CA ASP A 107 7.06 22.38 9.48
C ASP A 107 6.97 22.81 8.00
N PRO A 108 8.05 23.36 7.40
CA PRO A 108 8.07 23.80 6.01
C PRO A 108 8.09 22.65 4.99
N GLU A 109 8.42 21.42 5.40
CA GLU A 109 8.40 20.23 4.54
C GLU A 109 7.05 19.50 4.60
N ASN A 110 6.19 19.84 5.57
CA ASN A 110 4.84 19.34 5.68
C ASN A 110 3.83 20.28 4.97
N PRO A 111 3.26 19.88 3.82
CA PRO A 111 2.31 20.71 3.08
C PRO A 111 0.95 20.87 3.78
N PHE A 112 0.76 20.26 4.94
CA PHE A 112 -0.43 20.36 5.78
C PHE A 112 -0.20 21.13 7.09
N SER A 113 1.01 21.65 7.34
CA SER A 113 1.22 22.55 8.49
C SER A 113 0.55 23.90 8.20
N ILE A 114 -0.29 24.37 9.13
CA ILE A 114 -1.08 25.60 8.98
C ILE A 114 -0.45 26.69 9.87
N LEU A 115 -0.19 27.86 9.27
CA LEU A 115 0.23 29.11 9.94
C LEU A 115 -0.85 29.69 10.86
#